data_AF-A0A537W8S2-F1
#
_entry.id   AF-A0A537W8S2-F1
#
_cell.length_a   1.000
_cell.length_b   1.000
_cell.length_c   1.000
_cell.angle_alpha   90.00
_cell.angle_beta   90.00
_cell.angle_gamma   90.00
#
_symmetry.space_group_name_H-M   'P 1'
#
loop_
_entity.id
_entity.type
_entity.pdbx_description
1 polymer ?
#
loop_
_entity_poly.entity_id
_entity_poly.type
_entity_poly.pdbx_seq_one_letter_code
_entity_poly.pdbx_strand_id
1 'polypeptide(L)'
;MPGVRAASRSVVRVLGTACGLAIEGSGWVASPGLIVTNAHVVAGEQDTTVEPGGHPPSVPAQAVAFDPTDDVAVLRVRELGLPSLLLSPNPPAGRSGAILGYPENGPFTVRPGRIGRTQSVLTQNAYGQGPVSRLLTPVRGLVQPGNSGGPVVDENGKVLTTVFAATVGGGSPAGYGVANETVSSVLAAARARAGSGGAVGTGPCAGG
;
A
#
# COMPACT_ATOMS: atom_id res chain seq x y z
N MET A 1 -9.45 14.00 14.53
CA MET A 1 -8.46 14.65 13.66
C MET A 1 -9.06 14.83 12.26
N PRO A 2 -9.33 16.07 11.82
CA PRO A 2 -9.98 16.33 10.53
C PRO A 2 -9.23 15.76 9.33
N GLY A 3 -7.89 15.82 9.31
CA GLY A 3 -7.07 15.27 8.22
C GLY A 3 -7.20 13.76 8.07
N VAL A 4 -7.19 13.01 9.18
CA VAL A 4 -7.39 11.55 9.17
C VAL A 4 -8.77 11.17 8.61
N ARG A 5 -9.83 11.92 8.98
CA ARG A 5 -11.19 11.70 8.45
C ARG A 5 -11.29 12.05 6.96
N ALA A 6 -10.59 13.08 6.51
CA ALA A 6 -10.54 13.40 5.08
C ALA A 6 -9.81 12.29 4.30
N ALA A 7 -8.71 11.79 4.87
CA ALA A 7 -7.87 10.76 4.26
C ALA A 7 -8.55 9.39 4.15
N SER A 8 -9.47 9.04 5.07
CA SER A 8 -10.20 7.76 4.98
C SER A 8 -10.99 7.60 3.69
N ARG A 9 -11.42 8.71 3.06
CA ARG A 9 -12.13 8.69 1.76
C ARG A 9 -11.21 8.36 0.58
N SER A 10 -9.90 8.34 0.80
CA SER A 10 -8.89 8.03 -0.21
C SER A 10 -8.35 6.61 -0.09
N VAL A 11 -8.87 5.79 0.83
CA VAL A 11 -8.38 4.43 1.09
C VAL A 11 -9.37 3.42 0.52
N VAL A 12 -8.86 2.48 -0.25
CA VAL A 12 -9.64 1.45 -0.95
C VAL A 12 -9.23 0.07 -0.48
N ARG A 13 -10.15 -0.89 -0.57
CA ARG A 13 -9.82 -2.30 -0.47
C ARG A 13 -9.39 -2.79 -1.86
N VAL A 14 -8.32 -3.58 -1.91
CA VAL A 14 -7.80 -4.20 -3.14
C VAL A 14 -8.07 -5.69 -3.05
N LEU A 15 -8.61 -6.27 -4.12
CA LEU A 15 -9.02 -7.68 -4.19
C LEU A 15 -8.57 -8.26 -5.53
N GLY A 16 -8.22 -9.54 -5.54
CA GLY A 16 -7.96 -10.29 -6.75
C GLY A 16 -7.79 -11.78 -6.49
N THR A 17 -7.49 -12.51 -7.54
CA THR A 17 -7.24 -13.95 -7.48
C THR A 17 -5.85 -14.24 -8.02
N ALA A 18 -5.02 -14.88 -7.20
CA ALA A 18 -3.72 -15.40 -7.61
C ALA A 18 -3.67 -16.90 -7.32
N CYS A 19 -3.34 -17.71 -8.33
CA CYS A 19 -3.21 -19.16 -8.19
C CYS A 19 -4.42 -19.88 -7.56
N GLY A 20 -5.64 -19.40 -7.85
CA GLY A 20 -6.88 -19.98 -7.33
C GLY A 20 -7.19 -19.61 -5.88
N LEU A 21 -6.41 -18.71 -5.27
CA LEU A 21 -6.65 -18.15 -3.95
C LEU A 21 -7.06 -16.69 -4.07
N ALA A 22 -8.04 -16.28 -3.26
CA ALA A 22 -8.37 -14.88 -3.10
C ALA A 22 -7.24 -14.17 -2.33
N ILE A 23 -6.84 -13.01 -2.83
CA ILE A 23 -5.86 -12.13 -2.20
C ILE A 23 -6.55 -10.80 -1.88
N GLU A 24 -6.26 -10.26 -0.70
CA GLU A 24 -6.75 -8.98 -0.27
C GLU A 24 -5.66 -8.07 0.28
N GLY A 25 -5.90 -6.77 0.14
CA GLY A 25 -5.08 -5.74 0.74
C GLY A 25 -5.79 -4.40 0.80
N SER A 26 -5.03 -3.38 1.17
CA SER A 26 -5.45 -1.99 1.17
C SER A 26 -4.69 -1.23 0.10
N GLY A 27 -5.23 -0.09 -0.33
CA GLY A 27 -4.56 0.84 -1.21
C GLY A 27 -5.00 2.26 -0.94
N TRP A 28 -4.28 3.24 -1.49
CA TRP A 28 -4.66 4.64 -1.36
C TRP A 28 -4.45 5.44 -2.63
N VAL A 29 -5.32 6.43 -2.85
CA VAL A 29 -5.35 7.24 -4.06
C VAL A 29 -4.21 8.26 -4.01
N ALA A 30 -3.24 8.12 -4.92
CA ALA A 30 -2.07 9.01 -5.00
C ALA A 30 -2.24 10.16 -6.01
N SER A 31 -3.16 10.00 -6.96
CA SER A 31 -3.63 11.03 -7.89
C SER A 31 -4.92 10.53 -8.56
N PRO A 32 -5.67 11.37 -9.30
CA PRO A 32 -6.87 10.92 -10.00
C PRO A 32 -6.62 9.64 -10.81
N GLY A 33 -7.31 8.57 -10.45
CA GLY A 33 -7.22 7.26 -11.11
C GLY A 33 -5.94 6.46 -10.87
N LEU A 34 -5.03 6.88 -9.98
CA LEU A 34 -3.86 6.09 -9.58
C LEU A 34 -3.92 5.75 -8.09
N ILE A 35 -3.74 4.47 -7.79
CA ILE A 35 -3.76 3.90 -6.44
C ILE A 35 -2.41 3.26 -6.15
N VAL A 36 -1.84 3.55 -4.99
CA VAL A 36 -0.67 2.82 -4.47
C VAL A 36 -1.14 1.65 -3.63
N THR A 37 -0.52 0.50 -3.81
CA THR A 37 -0.62 -0.68 -2.93
C THR A 37 0.74 -1.39 -2.88
N ASN A 38 0.83 -2.52 -2.18
CA ASN A 38 2.01 -3.38 -2.24
C ASN A 38 2.01 -4.25 -3.50
N ALA A 39 3.21 -4.64 -3.94
CA ALA A 39 3.35 -5.52 -5.09
C ALA A 39 2.86 -6.94 -4.77
N HIS A 40 3.12 -7.46 -3.57
CA HIS A 40 2.65 -8.79 -3.16
C HIS A 40 1.13 -8.91 -3.10
N VAL A 41 0.42 -7.78 -2.91
CA VAL A 41 -1.06 -7.75 -2.91
C VAL A 41 -1.62 -8.06 -4.31
N VAL A 42 -0.84 -7.81 -5.37
CA VAL A 42 -1.31 -7.96 -6.77
C VAL A 42 -0.46 -8.93 -7.60
N ALA A 43 0.51 -9.60 -6.96
CA ALA A 43 1.46 -10.49 -7.62
C ALA A 43 0.75 -11.72 -8.21
N GLY A 44 0.91 -11.96 -9.52
CA GLY A 44 0.28 -13.08 -10.21
C GLY A 44 -1.22 -12.95 -10.47
N GLU A 45 -1.84 -11.80 -10.14
CA GLU A 45 -3.26 -11.55 -10.41
C GLU A 45 -3.54 -11.18 -11.86
N GLN A 46 -4.73 -11.53 -12.37
CA GLN A 46 -5.23 -11.10 -13.68
C GLN A 46 -6.57 -10.36 -13.62
N ASP A 47 -7.20 -10.32 -12.44
CA ASP A 47 -8.55 -9.87 -12.18
C ASP A 47 -8.61 -8.84 -11.04
N THR A 48 -7.52 -8.11 -10.80
CA THR A 48 -7.44 -7.11 -9.74
C THR A 48 -8.60 -6.10 -9.81
N THR A 49 -9.29 -5.93 -8.70
CA THR A 49 -10.35 -4.93 -8.50
C THR A 49 -10.08 -4.10 -7.25
N VAL A 50 -10.74 -2.94 -7.18
CA VAL A 50 -10.75 -2.11 -5.99
C VAL A 50 -12.16 -1.80 -5.54
N GLU A 51 -12.36 -1.66 -4.23
CA GLU A 51 -13.63 -1.24 -3.65
C GLU A 51 -13.48 0.11 -2.94
N PRO A 52 -14.03 1.17 -3.52
CA PRO A 52 -14.16 2.47 -2.87
C PRO A 52 -14.97 2.34 -1.57
N GLY A 53 -14.40 2.74 -0.43
CA GLY A 53 -15.08 2.61 0.87
C GLY A 53 -15.17 1.18 1.42
N GLY A 54 -14.56 0.19 0.74
CA GLY A 54 -14.49 -1.20 1.17
C GLY A 54 -15.81 -1.95 1.12
N HIS A 55 -16.68 -1.56 0.20
CA HIS A 55 -17.89 -2.30 -0.11
C HIS A 55 -18.11 -2.30 -1.63
N PRO A 56 -18.86 -3.28 -2.16
CA PRO A 56 -19.27 -3.28 -3.56
C PRO A 56 -19.98 -1.97 -3.97
N PRO A 57 -19.97 -1.62 -5.27
CA PRO A 57 -19.39 -2.38 -6.37
C PRO A 57 -17.85 -2.27 -6.45
N SER A 58 -17.20 -3.38 -6.79
CA SER A 58 -15.77 -3.40 -7.11
C SER A 58 -15.53 -2.86 -8.52
N VAL A 59 -14.45 -2.11 -8.71
CA VAL A 59 -14.07 -1.48 -9.98
C VAL A 59 -12.78 -2.14 -10.50
N PRO A 60 -12.72 -2.52 -11.79
CA PRO A 60 -11.50 -3.09 -12.37
C PRO A 60 -10.28 -2.16 -12.25
N ALA A 61 -9.15 -2.75 -11.90
CA ALA A 61 -7.88 -2.05 -11.74
C ALA A 61 -6.80 -2.73 -12.58
N GLN A 62 -5.85 -1.94 -13.09
CA GLN A 62 -4.72 -2.45 -13.89
C GLN A 62 -3.41 -1.98 -13.30
N ALA A 63 -2.46 -2.88 -13.07
CA ALA A 63 -1.11 -2.49 -12.72
C ALA A 63 -0.46 -1.67 -13.86
N VAL A 64 0.03 -0.49 -13.53
CA VAL A 64 0.80 0.39 -14.45
C VAL A 64 2.24 0.62 -13.98
N ALA A 65 2.53 0.24 -12.73
CA ALA A 65 3.88 -0.01 -12.24
C ALA A 65 3.84 -1.15 -11.24
N PHE A 66 4.89 -1.96 -11.23
CA PHE A 66 5.03 -3.10 -10.35
C PHE A 66 6.52 -3.24 -10.03
N ASP A 67 6.87 -3.01 -8.76
CA ASP A 67 8.22 -3.16 -8.23
C ASP A 67 8.22 -4.29 -7.17
N PRO A 68 8.66 -5.50 -7.54
CA PRO A 68 8.72 -6.61 -6.60
C PRO A 68 9.89 -6.47 -5.62
N THR A 69 10.92 -5.68 -5.96
CA THR A 69 12.10 -5.50 -5.09
C THR A 69 11.73 -4.66 -3.90
N ASP A 70 11.05 -3.54 -4.10
CA ASP A 70 10.63 -2.61 -3.04
C ASP A 70 9.20 -2.81 -2.54
N ASP A 71 8.48 -3.77 -3.14
CA ASP A 71 7.11 -4.14 -2.82
C ASP A 71 6.09 -3.00 -2.97
N VAL A 72 6.16 -2.31 -4.10
CA VAL A 72 5.21 -1.24 -4.46
C VAL A 72 4.58 -1.56 -5.80
N ALA A 73 3.26 -1.46 -5.88
CA ALA A 73 2.53 -1.45 -7.14
C ALA A 73 1.69 -0.17 -7.26
N VAL A 74 1.52 0.29 -8.49
CA VAL A 74 0.62 1.39 -8.82
C VAL A 74 -0.45 0.84 -9.75
N LEU A 75 -1.69 0.94 -9.30
CA LEU A 75 -2.87 0.54 -10.05
C LEU A 75 -3.51 1.75 -10.71
N ARG A 76 -3.98 1.57 -11.93
CA ARG A 76 -4.83 2.51 -12.66
C ARG A 76 -6.28 2.06 -12.58
N VAL A 77 -7.15 2.97 -12.18
CA VAL A 77 -8.60 2.77 -12.10
C VAL A 77 -9.28 3.93 -12.81
N ARG A 78 -10.17 3.62 -13.76
CA ARG A 78 -10.93 4.65 -14.47
C ARG A 78 -12.05 5.18 -13.58
N GLU A 79 -12.28 6.49 -13.62
CA GLU A 79 -13.45 7.14 -13.02
C GLU A 79 -13.64 6.91 -11.51
N LEU A 80 -12.55 6.73 -10.76
CA LEU A 80 -12.62 6.44 -9.32
C LEU A 80 -13.29 7.56 -8.49
N GLY A 81 -13.14 8.83 -8.88
CA GLY A 81 -13.80 9.97 -8.23
C GLY A 81 -13.39 10.28 -6.78
N LEU A 82 -12.36 9.60 -6.25
CA LEU A 82 -11.89 9.75 -4.88
C LEU A 82 -10.79 10.82 -4.74
N PRO A 83 -10.70 11.53 -3.59
CA PRO A 83 -9.65 12.51 -3.34
C PRO A 83 -8.28 11.83 -3.23
N SER A 84 -7.22 12.52 -3.64
CA SER A 84 -5.84 12.03 -3.53
C SER A 84 -5.18 12.41 -2.20
N LEU A 85 -4.33 11.53 -1.68
CA LEU A 85 -3.41 11.84 -0.58
C LEU A 85 -2.07 12.34 -1.10
N LEU A 86 -1.41 13.14 -0.26
CA LEU A 86 -0.05 13.61 -0.50
C LEU A 86 0.93 12.87 0.40
N LEU A 87 2.09 12.53 -0.14
CA LEU A 87 3.21 12.02 0.65
C LEU A 87 3.78 13.16 1.51
N SER A 88 4.08 12.87 2.78
CA SER A 88 4.93 13.74 3.60
C SER A 88 6.38 13.57 3.14
N PRO A 89 7.08 14.66 2.77
CA PRO A 89 8.51 14.57 2.47
C PRO A 89 9.27 14.26 3.76
N ASN A 90 10.07 13.18 3.77
CA ASN A 90 10.98 12.80 4.86
C ASN A 90 10.36 12.91 6.26
N PRO A 91 9.33 12.11 6.56
CA PRO A 91 8.62 12.23 7.83
C PRO A 91 9.54 11.87 9.01
N PRO A 92 9.62 12.70 10.05
CA PRO A 92 10.57 12.51 11.13
C PRO A 92 10.20 11.30 12.01
N ALA A 93 11.22 10.59 12.49
CA ALA A 93 11.04 9.52 13.45
C ALA A 93 10.28 10.02 14.69
N GLY A 94 9.41 9.17 15.23
CA GLY A 94 8.58 9.50 16.37
C GLY A 94 7.30 10.26 16.02
N ARG A 95 7.03 10.60 14.75
CA ARG A 95 5.76 11.21 14.34
C ARG A 95 4.58 10.27 14.57
N SER A 96 3.54 10.78 15.22
CA SER A 96 2.26 10.06 15.38
C SER A 96 1.48 10.04 14.07
N GLY A 97 0.76 8.95 13.84
CA GLY A 97 -0.13 8.82 12.69
C GLY A 97 -1.28 7.86 12.95
N ALA A 98 -2.09 7.66 11.93
CA ALA A 98 -3.19 6.72 11.89
C ALA A 98 -2.96 5.70 10.77
N ILE A 99 -2.96 4.42 11.11
CA ILE A 99 -2.95 3.29 10.17
C ILE A 99 -4.37 3.16 9.64
N LEU A 100 -4.53 3.27 8.33
CA LEU A 100 -5.82 3.17 7.63
C LEU A 100 -5.81 1.94 6.71
N GLY A 101 -6.85 1.13 6.77
CA GLY A 101 -6.94 -0.06 5.94
C GLY A 101 -8.09 -0.99 6.28
N TYR A 102 -8.09 -2.15 5.64
CA TYR A 102 -9.10 -3.20 5.71
C TYR A 102 -8.48 -4.48 6.29
N PRO A 103 -8.20 -4.53 7.60
CA PRO A 103 -7.58 -5.71 8.23
C PRO A 103 -8.48 -6.94 8.08
N GLU A 104 -7.88 -8.09 7.79
CA GLU A 104 -8.53 -9.41 7.76
C GLU A 104 -9.74 -9.44 6.80
N ASN A 105 -9.66 -8.69 5.69
CA ASN A 105 -10.75 -8.49 4.74
C ASN A 105 -12.05 -7.92 5.38
N GLY A 106 -11.92 -7.32 6.55
CA GLY A 106 -13.01 -6.78 7.36
C GLY A 106 -13.36 -5.33 7.02
N PRO A 107 -14.17 -4.68 7.89
CA PRO A 107 -14.54 -3.29 7.69
C PRO A 107 -13.32 -2.35 7.77
N PHE A 108 -13.45 -1.17 7.17
CA PHE A 108 -12.45 -0.11 7.28
C PHE A 108 -12.11 0.20 8.75
N THR A 109 -10.83 0.26 9.07
CA THR A 109 -10.35 0.62 10.41
C THR A 109 -9.43 1.83 10.40
N VAL A 110 -9.45 2.57 11.51
CA VAL A 110 -8.52 3.63 11.84
C VAL A 110 -7.84 3.24 13.15
N ARG A 111 -6.53 2.99 13.11
CA ARG A 111 -5.75 2.60 14.30
C ARG A 111 -4.62 3.58 14.58
N PRO A 112 -4.36 3.93 15.84
CA PRO A 112 -3.23 4.80 16.17
C PRO A 112 -1.91 4.10 15.85
N GLY A 113 -0.95 4.87 15.34
CA GLY A 113 0.40 4.42 15.06
C GLY A 113 1.44 5.49 15.33
N ARG A 114 2.72 5.09 15.36
CA ARG A 114 3.87 5.99 15.42
C ARG A 114 4.99 5.44 14.56
N ILE A 115 5.54 6.26 13.69
CA ILE A 115 6.64 5.84 12.82
C ILE A 115 7.99 5.92 13.54
N GLY A 116 8.91 5.02 13.21
CA GLY A 116 10.30 5.03 13.62
C GLY A 116 11.19 5.75 12.61
N ARG A 117 12.51 5.59 12.75
CA ARG A 117 13.49 6.09 11.78
C ARG A 117 13.49 5.17 10.57
N THR A 118 13.30 5.73 9.39
CA THR A 118 13.48 5.03 8.11
C THR A 118 14.92 4.50 8.01
N GLN A 119 15.07 3.25 7.59
CA GLN A 119 16.35 2.57 7.51
C GLN A 119 16.33 1.46 6.46
N SER A 120 17.51 1.11 5.95
CA SER A 120 17.66 -0.06 5.09
C SER A 120 17.56 -1.34 5.91
N VAL A 121 16.73 -2.27 5.46
CA VAL A 121 16.50 -3.57 6.09
C VAL A 121 16.69 -4.65 5.03
N LEU A 122 17.48 -5.68 5.35
CA LEU A 122 17.59 -6.87 4.51
C LEU A 122 16.36 -7.76 4.73
N THR A 123 15.64 -8.06 3.65
CA THR A 123 14.43 -8.88 3.68
C THR A 123 14.28 -9.64 2.36
N GLN A 124 13.12 -10.23 2.12
CA GLN A 124 12.76 -10.89 0.86
C GLN A 124 12.03 -9.93 -0.07
N ASN A 125 12.07 -10.21 -1.37
CA ASN A 125 11.29 -9.53 -2.39
C ASN A 125 9.80 -9.93 -2.30
N ALA A 126 8.94 -9.37 -3.15
CA ALA A 126 7.50 -9.67 -3.16
C ALA A 126 7.17 -11.16 -3.48
N TYR A 127 8.14 -11.93 -3.97
CA TYR A 127 8.02 -13.37 -4.25
C TYR A 127 8.75 -14.25 -3.22
N GLY A 128 9.20 -13.70 -2.08
CA GLY A 128 9.90 -14.45 -1.05
C GLY A 128 11.39 -14.74 -1.34
N GLN A 129 11.99 -14.14 -2.38
CA GLN A 129 13.39 -14.34 -2.75
C GLN A 129 14.29 -13.27 -2.12
N GLY A 130 15.51 -13.60 -1.71
CA GLY A 130 16.39 -12.61 -1.08
C GLY A 130 17.82 -13.10 -0.82
N PRO A 131 18.63 -12.30 -0.09
CA PRO A 131 18.25 -11.03 0.53
C PRO A 131 18.18 -9.86 -0.46
N VAL A 132 17.21 -8.97 -0.28
CA VAL A 132 17.13 -7.65 -0.92
C VAL A 132 17.18 -6.55 0.15
N SER A 133 17.85 -5.44 -0.16
CA SER A 133 17.90 -4.28 0.72
C SER A 133 16.73 -3.35 0.41
N ARG A 134 15.83 -3.14 1.38
CA ARG A 134 14.66 -2.27 1.24
C ARG A 134 14.73 -1.10 2.20
N LEU A 135 14.28 0.07 1.76
CA LEU A 135 14.15 1.24 2.61
C LEU A 135 12.80 1.21 3.34
N LEU A 136 12.81 0.81 4.61
CA LEU A 136 11.60 0.59 5.41
C LEU A 136 11.51 1.56 6.59
N THR A 137 10.29 1.92 6.93
CA THR A 137 9.94 2.75 8.09
C THR A 137 9.25 1.87 9.13
N PRO A 138 9.84 1.66 10.31
CA PRO A 138 9.17 0.94 11.39
C PRO A 138 7.86 1.65 11.78
N VAL A 139 6.82 0.90 12.08
CA VAL A 139 5.53 1.41 12.55
C VAL A 139 5.21 0.72 13.86
N ARG A 140 5.10 1.47 14.95
CA ARG A 140 4.53 0.98 16.20
C ARG A 140 3.02 1.15 16.15
N GLY A 141 2.27 0.08 16.35
CA GLY A 141 0.82 0.04 16.20
C GLY A 141 0.35 -1.34 15.75
N LEU A 142 -0.96 -1.57 15.84
CA LEU A 142 -1.54 -2.84 15.40
C LEU A 142 -1.59 -2.89 13.87
N VAL A 143 -0.65 -3.62 13.28
CA VAL A 143 -0.64 -3.98 11.85
C VAL A 143 -1.06 -5.45 11.73
N GLN A 144 -2.07 -5.69 10.92
CA GLN A 144 -2.65 -7.01 10.65
C GLN A 144 -2.66 -7.30 9.14
N PRO A 145 -2.77 -8.57 8.71
CA PRO A 145 -3.08 -8.92 7.32
C PRO A 145 -4.23 -8.07 6.77
N GLY A 146 -4.20 -7.71 5.49
CA GLY A 146 -5.16 -6.79 4.87
C GLY A 146 -4.84 -5.30 5.02
N ASN A 147 -4.02 -4.88 5.99
CA ASN A 147 -3.51 -3.50 6.03
C ASN A 147 -2.42 -3.22 5.00
N SER A 148 -1.76 -4.26 4.47
CA SER A 148 -0.73 -4.17 3.44
C SER A 148 -1.19 -3.29 2.28
N GLY A 149 -0.38 -2.31 1.90
CA GLY A 149 -0.67 -1.32 0.86
C GLY A 149 -1.47 -0.11 1.35
N GLY A 150 -2.03 -0.15 2.56
CA GLY A 150 -2.73 0.97 3.19
C GLY A 150 -1.77 2.06 3.71
N PRO A 151 -2.23 3.31 3.86
CA PRO A 151 -1.37 4.39 4.32
C PRO A 151 -1.35 4.50 5.86
N VAL A 152 -0.20 4.91 6.41
CA VAL A 152 -0.15 5.58 7.71
C VAL A 152 -0.18 7.08 7.45
N VAL A 153 -1.15 7.82 7.99
CA VAL A 153 -1.29 9.28 7.76
C VAL A 153 -1.10 10.11 9.02
N ASP A 154 -0.59 11.33 8.89
CA ASP A 154 -0.53 12.28 10.02
C ASP A 154 -1.88 12.98 10.26
N GLU A 155 -1.91 13.87 11.26
CA GLU A 155 -3.11 14.66 11.62
C GLU A 155 -3.65 15.54 10.48
N ASN A 156 -2.82 15.85 9.48
CA ASN A 156 -3.14 16.64 8.30
C ASN A 156 -3.54 15.76 7.10
N GLY A 157 -3.54 14.44 7.24
CA GLY A 157 -3.85 13.49 6.16
C GLY A 157 -2.69 13.27 5.18
N LYS A 158 -1.46 13.67 5.52
CA LYS A 158 -0.28 13.35 4.70
C LYS A 158 0.21 11.94 5.01
N VAL A 159 0.49 11.16 3.98
CA VAL A 159 1.02 9.80 4.12
C VAL A 159 2.43 9.86 4.68
N LEU A 160 2.68 9.14 5.77
CA LEU A 160 3.97 9.00 6.43
C LEU A 160 4.73 7.77 5.92
N THR A 161 4.02 6.69 5.60
CA THR A 161 4.56 5.46 5.01
C THR A 161 3.41 4.59 4.50
N THR A 162 3.67 3.69 3.55
CA THR A 162 2.70 2.69 3.09
C THR A 162 2.96 1.37 3.83
N VAL A 163 1.97 0.85 4.57
CA VAL A 163 2.10 -0.40 5.34
C VAL A 163 2.55 -1.54 4.43
N PHE A 164 3.54 -2.31 4.89
CA PHE A 164 4.14 -3.43 4.17
C PHE A 164 3.84 -4.76 4.86
N ALA A 165 4.22 -4.90 6.13
CA ALA A 165 4.11 -6.16 6.86
C ALA A 165 4.02 -5.91 8.37
N ALA A 166 3.34 -6.81 9.08
CA ALA A 166 3.44 -6.91 10.53
C ALA A 166 4.77 -7.55 10.94
N THR A 167 5.31 -7.18 12.10
CA THR A 167 6.43 -7.91 12.69
C THR A 167 5.93 -9.21 13.31
N VAL A 168 6.59 -10.33 13.00
CA VAL A 168 6.28 -11.64 13.60
C VAL A 168 7.16 -11.84 14.83
N GLY A 169 6.56 -11.99 16.00
CA GLY A 169 7.28 -12.20 17.28
C GLY A 169 6.52 -11.56 18.44
N GLY A 170 6.39 -12.26 19.57
CA GLY A 170 5.51 -11.92 20.71
C GLY A 170 5.82 -10.64 21.51
N GLY A 171 6.40 -9.62 20.87
CA GLY A 171 6.59 -8.28 21.42
C GLY A 171 5.37 -7.37 21.23
N SER A 172 5.56 -6.07 21.45
CA SER A 172 4.51 -5.06 21.22
C SER A 172 4.08 -5.02 19.74
N PRO A 173 2.80 -4.74 19.44
CA PRO A 173 2.33 -4.62 18.07
C PRO A 173 3.16 -3.63 17.27
N ALA A 174 3.76 -4.12 16.19
CA ALA A 174 4.58 -3.35 15.29
C ALA A 174 4.50 -3.92 13.87
N GLY A 175 5.00 -3.14 12.93
CA GLY A 175 5.13 -3.49 11.53
C GLY A 175 6.17 -2.62 10.85
N TYR A 176 6.23 -2.76 9.54
CA TYR A 176 7.01 -1.92 8.66
C TYR A 176 6.09 -1.32 7.61
N GLY A 177 6.47 -0.15 7.12
CA GLY A 177 5.96 0.40 5.88
C GLY A 177 7.08 0.75 4.92
N VAL A 178 6.78 0.78 3.63
CA VAL A 178 7.67 1.25 2.57
C VAL A 178 7.88 2.75 2.73
N ALA A 179 9.12 3.21 2.62
CA ALA A 179 9.46 4.62 2.72
C ALA A 179 8.80 5.46 1.62
N ASN A 180 8.39 6.69 1.96
CA ASN A 180 7.77 7.60 1.00
C ASN A 180 8.68 7.95 -0.18
N GLU A 181 10.01 7.94 0.00
CA GLU A 181 10.98 8.15 -1.07
C GLU A 181 10.86 7.06 -2.15
N THR A 182 10.84 5.80 -1.73
CA THR A 182 10.62 4.64 -2.60
C THR A 182 9.29 4.72 -3.32
N VAL A 183 8.19 4.98 -2.59
CA VAL A 183 6.85 5.12 -3.18
C VAL A 183 6.80 6.27 -4.18
N SER A 184 7.44 7.41 -3.87
CA SER A 184 7.50 8.57 -4.76
C SER A 184 8.24 8.26 -6.06
N SER A 185 9.35 7.49 -5.99
CA SER A 185 10.10 7.05 -7.17
C SER A 185 9.25 6.17 -8.09
N VAL A 186 8.59 5.16 -7.54
CA VAL A 186 7.71 4.25 -8.30
C VAL A 186 6.52 5.01 -8.88
N LEU A 187 5.91 5.93 -8.12
CA LEU A 187 4.83 6.78 -8.62
C LEU A 187 5.26 7.68 -9.78
N ALA A 188 6.46 8.27 -9.73
CA ALA A 188 6.98 9.09 -10.82
C ALA A 188 7.16 8.26 -12.09
N ALA A 189 7.72 7.06 -11.96
CA ALA A 189 7.89 6.11 -13.05
C ALA A 189 6.54 5.61 -13.62
N ALA A 190 5.52 5.43 -12.77
CA ALA A 190 4.17 5.09 -13.17
C ALA A 190 3.50 6.22 -13.96
N ARG A 191 3.62 7.47 -13.50
CA ARG A 191 3.05 8.65 -14.18
C ARG A 191 3.64 8.85 -15.57
N ALA A 192 4.95 8.64 -15.72
CA ALA A 192 5.60 8.70 -17.04
C ALA A 192 5.05 7.65 -18.02
N ARG A 193 4.61 6.48 -17.52
CA ARG A 193 4.00 5.40 -18.33
C ARG A 193 2.49 5.53 -18.49
N ALA A 194 1.80 6.18 -17.56
CA ALA A 194 0.35 6.35 -17.63
C ALA A 194 -0.07 7.10 -18.91
N GLY A 195 0.78 8.00 -19.41
CA GLY A 195 0.58 8.69 -20.69
C GLY A 195 0.70 7.80 -21.94
N SER A 196 1.34 6.63 -21.85
CA SER A 196 1.49 5.66 -22.96
C SER A 196 0.51 4.49 -22.90
N GLY A 197 -0.35 4.43 -21.87
CA GLY A 197 -1.48 3.51 -21.81
C GLY A 197 -1.17 2.08 -21.36
N GLY A 198 0.10 1.66 -21.30
CA GLY A 198 0.51 0.28 -21.08
C GLY A 198 0.27 -0.23 -19.65
N ALA A 199 -0.51 -1.30 -19.52
CA ALA A 199 -0.49 -2.13 -18.31
C ALA A 199 0.84 -2.89 -18.23
N VAL A 200 1.27 -3.22 -17.01
CA VAL A 200 2.44 -4.08 -16.76
C VAL A 200 1.97 -5.40 -16.17
N GLY A 201 2.66 -6.49 -16.50
CA GLY A 201 2.43 -7.77 -15.86
C GLY A 201 2.88 -7.75 -14.40
N THR A 202 2.15 -8.45 -13.54
CA THR A 202 2.47 -8.64 -12.11
C THR A 202 3.25 -9.93 -11.84
N GLY A 203 3.82 -10.52 -12.89
CA GLY A 203 4.67 -11.70 -12.83
C GLY A 203 3.94 -13.00 -12.49
N PRO A 204 4.68 -14.05 -12.06
CA PRO A 204 4.10 -15.31 -11.61
C PRO A 204 3.45 -15.17 -10.22
N CYS A 205 2.77 -16.20 -9.74
CA CYS A 205 2.30 -16.22 -8.36
C CYS A 205 3.48 -16.19 -7.37
N ALA A 206 3.29 -15.52 -6.24
CA ALA A 206 4.22 -15.63 -5.11
C ALA A 206 4.14 -17.05 -4.52
N GLY A 207 5.18 -17.87 -4.70
CA GLY A 207 5.29 -19.22 -4.12
C GLY A 207 5.42 -20.40 -5.09
N GLY A 208 6.03 -20.20 -6.27
CA GLY A 208 6.56 -21.28 -7.10
C GLY A 208 7.96 -21.70 -6.70
#